data_AF-X0QUX8-F1
#
_entry.id   AF-X0QUX8-F1
#
_cell.length_a   1.000
_cell.length_b   1.000
_cell.length_c   1.000
_cell.angle_alpha   90.00
_cell.angle_beta   90.00
_cell.angle_gamma   90.00
#
_symmetry.space_group_name_H-M   'P 1'
#
loop_
_entity.id
_entity.type
_entity.pdbx_description
1 polymer ?
#
loop_
_entity_poly.entity_id
_entity_poly.type
_entity_poly.pdbx_seq_one_letter_code
_entity_poly.pdbx_strand_id
1 'polypeptide(L)'
;MDLTTKDKPTFLFSKNTTDAGFSRLGQVWSEPTVAKIRMKKGTKYESKDVIIVAGGYDTCYENPSFKLQTSGDNTSCDKKTQAEGNAVYILDASDGSIISSISGSDSGTNHTKVTSMNHSVVGGITALDRDDDGNIDHLYYADLGGSVYRVDLNAGAANANLVKRVVRVLKASSDDQTVPYRFYERPIVSFYTSPYQEIFASVTVASGDRSTPLSMLRDTDNPNYLFNLFDYDIAQSSIFSYTNDKLISKDKTVNDLVSLPFKQNNTLKNLTNRKASYRR
;
A
#
# COMPACT_ATOMS: atom_id res chain seq x y z
N MET A 1 -22.89 -6.79 -1.10
CA MET A 1 -24.14 -7.54 -1.37
C MET A 1 -23.79 -9.01 -1.39
N ASP A 2 -24.69 -9.87 -0.93
CA ASP A 2 -24.61 -11.30 -1.14
C ASP A 2 -25.34 -11.66 -2.44
N LEU A 3 -24.60 -12.25 -3.38
CA LEU A 3 -25.08 -12.67 -4.70
C LEU A 3 -25.07 -14.20 -4.87
N THR A 4 -24.92 -14.96 -3.77
CA THR A 4 -24.86 -16.43 -3.79
C THR A 4 -26.11 -17.04 -4.44
N THR A 5 -27.27 -16.41 -4.21
CA THR A 5 -28.52 -16.74 -4.91
C THR A 5 -28.79 -15.68 -5.97
N LYS A 6 -28.56 -16.04 -7.25
CA LYS A 6 -28.66 -15.13 -8.42
C LYS A 6 -29.95 -14.30 -8.44
N ASP A 7 -31.09 -14.94 -8.15
CA ASP A 7 -32.41 -14.31 -8.26
C ASP A 7 -32.89 -13.65 -6.94
N LYS A 8 -32.06 -13.70 -5.88
CA LYS A 8 -32.37 -13.14 -4.56
C LYS A 8 -31.15 -12.45 -3.96
N PRO A 9 -30.66 -11.36 -4.58
CA PRO A 9 -29.55 -10.60 -4.03
C PRO A 9 -29.94 -10.02 -2.67
N THR A 10 -29.04 -10.14 -1.68
CA THR A 10 -29.27 -9.58 -0.34
C THR A 10 -28.28 -8.45 -0.07
N PHE A 11 -28.78 -7.32 0.41
CA PHE A 11 -27.92 -6.24 0.87
C PHE A 11 -27.25 -6.65 2.20
N LEU A 12 -25.92 -6.51 2.27
CA LEU A 12 -25.16 -6.79 3.50
C LEU A 12 -24.89 -5.49 4.25
N PHE A 13 -24.12 -4.59 3.63
CA PHE A 13 -23.77 -3.30 4.23
C PHE A 13 -23.33 -2.30 3.17
N SER A 14 -23.30 -1.03 3.58
CA SER A 14 -22.61 0.08 2.92
C SER A 14 -21.88 0.88 3.98
N LYS A 15 -20.72 1.43 3.64
CA LYS A 15 -19.94 2.30 4.54
C LYS A 15 -19.66 3.64 3.88
N ASN A 16 -19.68 4.71 4.65
CA ASN A 16 -19.37 6.07 4.24
C ASN A 16 -18.65 6.84 5.36
N THR A 17 -18.29 8.10 5.11
CA THR A 17 -17.51 8.94 6.03
C THR A 17 -18.19 9.25 7.37
N THR A 18 -19.52 9.12 7.46
CA THR A 18 -20.28 9.33 8.71
C THR A 18 -20.29 8.09 9.60
N ASP A 19 -19.92 6.92 9.08
CA ASP A 19 -19.77 5.71 9.88
C ASP A 19 -18.55 5.81 10.80
N ALA A 20 -18.71 5.31 12.03
CA ALA A 20 -17.64 5.30 13.02
C ALA A 20 -16.39 4.58 12.48
N GLY A 21 -15.23 5.26 12.56
CA GLY A 21 -13.94 4.74 12.09
C GLY A 21 -13.62 4.98 10.62
N PHE A 22 -14.58 5.49 9.83
CA PHE A 22 -14.41 5.74 8.38
C PHE A 22 -14.16 7.22 8.02
N SER A 23 -13.79 8.05 9.00
CA SER A 23 -13.53 9.48 8.81
C SER A 23 -12.39 9.81 7.84
N ARG A 24 -11.54 8.83 7.48
CA ARG A 24 -10.46 8.98 6.50
C ARG A 24 -10.86 8.51 5.09
N LEU A 25 -12.10 8.10 4.84
CA LEU A 25 -12.53 7.76 3.48
C LEU A 25 -12.48 9.00 2.57
N GLY A 26 -11.87 8.83 1.40
CA GLY A 26 -12.05 9.68 0.23
C GLY A 26 -12.98 9.01 -0.79
N GLN A 27 -12.81 9.29 -2.07
CA GLN A 27 -13.54 8.58 -3.12
C GLN A 27 -12.91 7.19 -3.35
N VAL A 28 -13.64 6.13 -3.07
CA VAL A 28 -13.13 4.76 -3.22
C VAL A 28 -13.10 4.37 -4.70
N TRP A 29 -11.90 4.34 -5.30
CA TRP A 29 -11.68 3.96 -6.70
C TRP A 29 -11.09 2.55 -6.86
N SER A 30 -10.51 2.00 -5.78
CA SER A 30 -9.89 0.68 -5.79
C SER A 30 -10.93 -0.42 -5.87
N GLU A 31 -10.70 -1.42 -6.72
CA GLU A 31 -11.34 -2.72 -6.58
C GLU A 31 -10.97 -3.32 -5.21
N PRO A 32 -11.96 -3.66 -4.35
CA PRO A 32 -11.71 -4.30 -3.07
C PRO A 32 -11.01 -5.66 -3.21
N THR A 33 -10.11 -5.96 -2.28
CA THR A 33 -9.44 -7.26 -2.22
C THR A 33 -10.16 -8.17 -1.23
N VAL A 34 -10.67 -9.30 -1.70
CA VAL A 34 -11.27 -10.33 -0.84
C VAL A 34 -10.19 -11.33 -0.43
N ALA A 35 -10.10 -11.64 0.87
CA ALA A 35 -9.10 -12.56 1.41
C ALA A 35 -9.63 -13.26 2.67
N LYS A 36 -8.83 -14.15 3.24
CA LYS A 36 -9.04 -14.70 4.58
C LYS A 36 -7.88 -14.33 5.47
N ILE A 37 -8.15 -14.05 6.74
CA ILE A 37 -7.13 -13.82 7.76
C ILE A 37 -7.31 -14.80 8.91
N ARG A 38 -6.20 -15.30 9.46
CA ARG A 38 -6.24 -16.11 10.68
C ARG A 38 -6.40 -15.19 11.89
N MET A 39 -7.50 -15.36 12.61
CA MET A 39 -7.85 -14.56 13.79
C MET A 39 -7.96 -15.43 15.04
N LYS A 40 -7.69 -14.83 16.20
CA LYS A 40 -7.95 -15.52 17.48
C LYS A 40 -9.44 -15.51 17.81
N LYS A 41 -9.97 -16.67 18.20
CA LYS A 41 -11.32 -16.84 18.75
C LYS A 41 -11.27 -17.62 20.06
N GLY A 42 -11.29 -16.89 21.17
CA GLY A 42 -11.08 -17.46 22.50
C GLY A 42 -9.71 -18.14 22.60
N THR A 43 -9.69 -19.45 22.82
CA THR A 43 -8.47 -20.27 22.87
C THR A 43 -8.09 -20.92 21.53
N LYS A 44 -8.89 -20.73 20.48
CA LYS A 44 -8.69 -21.30 19.14
C LYS A 44 -8.39 -20.21 18.11
N TYR A 45 -8.14 -20.65 16.88
CA TYR A 45 -8.03 -19.80 15.71
C TYR A 45 -9.19 -20.06 14.75
N GLU A 46 -9.61 -19.04 14.01
CA GLU A 46 -10.53 -19.16 12.91
C GLU A 46 -10.00 -18.41 11.68
N SER A 47 -10.29 -18.92 10.50
CA SER A 47 -10.09 -18.19 9.23
C SER A 47 -11.32 -17.33 8.98
N LYS A 48 -11.11 -16.02 8.90
CA LYS A 48 -12.17 -15.03 8.75
C LYS A 48 -12.12 -14.39 7.37
N ASP A 49 -13.24 -14.43 6.65
CA ASP A 49 -13.38 -13.75 5.36
C ASP A 49 -13.39 -12.24 5.55
N VAL A 50 -12.56 -11.55 4.77
CA VAL A 50 -12.39 -10.10 4.87
C VAL A 50 -12.43 -9.43 3.51
N ILE A 51 -12.85 -8.16 3.54
CA ILE A 51 -12.75 -7.24 2.42
C ILE A 51 -11.75 -6.16 2.81
N ILE A 52 -10.71 -6.01 2.00
CA ILE A 52 -9.64 -5.04 2.20
C ILE A 52 -9.80 -3.93 1.17
N VAL A 53 -9.94 -2.70 1.64
CA VAL A 53 -10.17 -1.53 0.79
C VAL A 53 -9.17 -0.42 1.07
N ALA A 54 -8.77 0.26 0.02
CA ALA A 54 -8.02 1.50 0.12
C ALA A 54 -8.95 2.64 0.58
N GLY A 55 -8.36 3.64 1.23
CA GLY A 55 -9.09 4.78 1.79
C GLY A 55 -9.66 5.70 0.71
N GLY A 56 -9.06 5.72 -0.48
CA GLY A 56 -9.61 6.40 -1.65
C GLY A 56 -8.91 7.72 -1.99
N TYR A 57 -9.50 8.44 -2.93
CA TYR A 57 -8.96 9.62 -3.57
C TYR A 57 -9.45 10.91 -2.90
N ASP A 58 -8.52 11.83 -2.66
CA ASP A 58 -8.80 13.20 -2.24
C ASP A 58 -8.94 14.10 -3.48
N THR A 59 -10.03 14.86 -3.57
CA THR A 59 -10.30 15.74 -4.71
C THR A 59 -9.27 16.85 -4.88
N CYS A 60 -8.43 17.14 -3.88
CA CYS A 60 -7.35 18.10 -4.02
C CYS A 60 -6.31 17.70 -5.10
N TYR A 61 -6.19 16.41 -5.42
CA TYR A 61 -5.32 15.93 -6.51
C TYR A 61 -5.81 16.32 -7.92
N GLU A 62 -7.01 16.89 -8.07
CA GLU A 62 -7.50 17.51 -9.32
C GLU A 62 -6.72 18.79 -9.67
N ASN A 63 -6.04 19.40 -8.69
CA ASN A 63 -5.12 20.49 -8.97
C ASN A 63 -3.74 19.91 -9.39
N PRO A 64 -3.23 20.23 -10.60
CA PRO A 64 -1.95 19.71 -11.08
C PRO A 64 -0.76 20.09 -10.20
N SER A 65 -0.86 21.22 -9.49
CA SER A 65 0.18 21.73 -8.58
C SER A 65 -0.02 21.27 -7.14
N PHE A 66 -1.00 20.42 -6.86
CA PHE A 66 -1.27 19.98 -5.49
C PHE A 66 -0.10 19.21 -4.91
N LYS A 67 0.33 19.68 -3.74
CA LYS A 67 1.28 19.02 -2.85
C LYS A 67 0.82 19.20 -1.41
N LEU A 68 1.14 18.23 -0.57
CA LEU A 68 0.91 18.39 0.87
C LEU A 68 1.85 19.44 1.44
N GLN A 69 1.34 20.24 2.37
CA GLN A 69 2.10 21.24 3.09
C GLN A 69 2.79 20.63 4.31
N THR A 70 3.88 21.25 4.76
CA THR A 70 4.57 20.85 6.00
C THR A 70 3.75 21.20 7.25
N SER A 71 2.91 22.23 7.18
CA SER A 71 2.01 22.65 8.26
C SER A 71 0.67 23.12 7.68
N GLY A 72 -0.38 23.01 8.49
CA GLY A 72 -1.75 23.32 8.06
C GLY A 72 -2.80 22.58 8.90
N ASP A 73 -4.06 22.75 8.53
CA ASP A 73 -5.23 22.32 9.30
C ASP A 73 -6.08 21.25 8.58
N ASN A 74 -5.69 20.86 7.37
CA ASN A 74 -6.44 19.93 6.50
C ASN A 74 -7.86 20.41 6.12
N THR A 75 -8.17 21.70 6.26
CA THR A 75 -9.50 22.24 5.94
C THR A 75 -9.67 22.60 4.46
N SER A 76 -8.57 22.84 3.76
CA SER A 76 -8.53 23.20 2.34
C SER A 76 -7.30 22.62 1.65
N CYS A 77 -7.32 22.51 0.33
CA CYS A 77 -6.23 21.90 -0.44
C CYS A 77 -4.88 22.61 -0.27
N ASP A 78 -4.88 23.94 -0.16
CA ASP A 78 -3.70 24.78 0.04
C ASP A 78 -3.12 24.70 1.47
N LYS A 79 -3.85 24.14 2.44
CA LYS A 79 -3.42 23.94 3.83
C LYS A 79 -3.38 22.47 4.24
N LYS A 80 -3.42 21.56 3.28
CA LYS A 80 -3.53 20.13 3.56
C LYS A 80 -2.17 19.52 3.86
N THR A 81 -2.00 18.95 5.04
CA THR A 81 -0.83 18.20 5.48
C THR A 81 -1.03 16.69 5.36
N GLN A 82 -2.29 16.23 5.31
CA GLN A 82 -2.68 14.84 5.09
C GLN A 82 -3.91 14.76 4.19
N ALA A 83 -3.78 14.07 3.06
CA ALA A 83 -4.87 13.85 2.12
C ALA A 83 -5.97 12.95 2.73
N GLU A 84 -7.22 13.14 2.31
CA GLU A 84 -8.24 12.10 2.53
C GLU A 84 -7.86 10.80 1.81
N GLY A 85 -8.39 9.69 2.31
CA GLY A 85 -8.13 8.37 1.75
C GLY A 85 -6.72 7.83 1.96
N ASN A 86 -5.91 8.47 2.82
CA ASN A 86 -4.64 7.94 3.32
C ASN A 86 -4.82 6.81 4.36
N ALA A 87 -5.72 5.87 4.06
CA ALA A 87 -6.06 4.75 4.93
C ALA A 87 -6.12 3.44 4.15
N VAL A 88 -6.00 2.32 4.86
CA VAL A 88 -6.36 0.98 4.40
C VAL A 88 -7.24 0.36 5.48
N TYR A 89 -8.36 -0.21 5.08
CA TYR A 89 -9.31 -0.85 5.98
C TYR A 89 -9.38 -2.34 5.72
N ILE A 90 -9.30 -3.14 6.79
CA ILE A 90 -9.57 -4.57 6.78
C ILE A 90 -10.93 -4.76 7.46
N LEU A 91 -11.92 -5.10 6.65
CA LEU A 91 -13.32 -5.18 7.06
C LEU A 91 -13.75 -6.64 7.16
N ASP A 92 -14.62 -6.94 8.13
CA ASP A 92 -15.37 -8.18 8.16
C ASP A 92 -16.28 -8.25 6.92
N ALA A 93 -16.17 -9.33 6.13
CA ALA A 93 -16.94 -9.48 4.90
C ALA A 93 -18.45 -9.65 5.13
N SER A 94 -18.89 -10.01 6.35
CA SER A 94 -20.29 -10.24 6.67
C SER A 94 -21.07 -8.96 6.99
N ASP A 95 -20.47 -8.00 7.70
CA ASP A 95 -21.15 -6.80 8.20
C ASP A 95 -20.41 -5.47 7.92
N GLY A 96 -19.21 -5.54 7.34
CA GLY A 96 -18.37 -4.38 7.03
C GLY A 96 -17.75 -3.72 8.26
N SER A 97 -17.79 -4.33 9.44
CA SER A 97 -17.14 -3.81 10.65
C SER A 97 -15.62 -3.79 10.49
N ILE A 98 -14.96 -2.80 11.11
CA ILE A 98 -13.51 -2.66 11.02
C ILE A 98 -12.83 -3.68 11.94
N ILE A 99 -12.18 -4.68 11.33
CA ILE A 99 -11.28 -5.59 12.05
C ILE A 99 -9.98 -4.87 12.37
N SER A 100 -9.40 -4.18 11.40
CA SER A 100 -8.24 -3.32 11.60
C SER A 100 -8.19 -2.20 10.56
N SER A 101 -7.54 -1.10 10.90
CA SER A 101 -7.28 0.01 9.99
C SER A 101 -5.83 0.47 10.08
N ILE A 102 -5.30 0.98 8.97
CA ILE A 102 -3.94 1.52 8.87
C ILE A 102 -4.07 2.91 8.27
N SER A 103 -3.54 3.95 8.93
CA SER A 103 -3.57 5.30 8.38
C SER A 103 -2.54 6.22 9.02
N GLY A 104 -2.36 7.42 8.45
CA GLY A 104 -1.56 8.49 9.06
C GLY A 104 -2.23 9.24 10.21
N SER A 105 -3.49 8.93 10.55
CA SER A 105 -4.22 9.63 11.61
C SER A 105 -3.74 9.22 13.01
N ASP A 106 -3.92 10.11 13.99
CA ASP A 106 -3.70 9.81 15.42
C ASP A 106 -4.81 8.94 16.05
N SER A 107 -5.90 8.71 15.32
CA SER A 107 -7.07 7.99 15.82
C SER A 107 -7.66 7.05 14.78
N GLY A 108 -8.32 6.00 15.25
CA GLY A 108 -9.05 5.06 14.41
C GLY A 108 -9.55 3.85 15.20
N THR A 109 -10.30 2.98 14.54
CA THR A 109 -10.81 1.72 15.11
C THR A 109 -9.82 0.59 14.84
N ASN A 110 -9.37 -0.12 15.90
CA ASN A 110 -8.39 -1.22 15.80
C ASN A 110 -7.19 -0.82 14.92
N HIS A 111 -6.64 0.36 15.20
CA HIS A 111 -5.86 1.16 14.27
C HIS A 111 -4.35 1.04 14.48
N THR A 112 -3.62 1.00 13.37
CA THR A 112 -2.16 1.14 13.32
C THR A 112 -1.80 2.48 12.69
N LYS A 113 -1.17 3.36 13.48
CA LYS A 113 -0.66 4.65 13.00
C LYS A 113 0.60 4.47 12.17
N VAL A 114 0.61 5.05 10.98
CA VAL A 114 1.77 5.11 10.08
C VAL A 114 2.04 6.56 9.72
N THR A 115 2.98 7.20 10.42
CA THR A 115 3.26 8.64 10.29
C THR A 115 3.65 9.09 8.88
N SER A 116 4.17 8.18 8.06
CA SER A 116 4.53 8.46 6.67
C SER A 116 3.35 8.37 5.70
N MET A 117 2.21 7.82 6.11
CA MET A 117 1.05 7.57 5.26
C MET A 117 0.14 8.82 5.19
N ASN A 118 0.61 9.84 4.50
CA ASN A 118 -0.05 11.14 4.41
C ASN A 118 -0.81 11.35 3.09
N HIS A 119 -0.55 10.52 2.09
CA HIS A 119 -1.17 10.63 0.76
C HIS A 119 -2.28 9.59 0.56
N SER A 120 -3.21 9.91 -0.34
CA SER A 120 -4.31 9.02 -0.71
C SER A 120 -3.80 7.67 -1.21
N VAL A 121 -4.39 6.60 -0.71
CA VAL A 121 -4.22 5.24 -1.25
C VAL A 121 -5.43 4.99 -2.13
N VAL A 122 -5.21 4.90 -3.43
CA VAL A 122 -6.29 4.81 -4.43
C VAL A 122 -6.30 3.50 -5.20
N GLY A 123 -5.13 2.88 -5.35
CA GLY A 123 -4.98 1.58 -6.00
C GLY A 123 -5.49 0.45 -5.12
N GLY A 124 -5.72 -0.70 -5.73
CA GLY A 124 -6.05 -1.92 -5.00
C GLY A 124 -4.93 -2.36 -4.06
N ILE A 125 -5.28 -3.20 -3.09
CA ILE A 125 -4.33 -3.77 -2.12
C ILE A 125 -3.93 -5.18 -2.60
N THR A 126 -2.65 -5.46 -2.71
CA THR A 126 -2.18 -6.81 -3.02
C THR A 126 -2.07 -7.59 -1.73
N ALA A 127 -2.73 -8.74 -1.65
CA ALA A 127 -2.67 -9.62 -0.50
C ALA A 127 -1.90 -10.90 -0.85
N LEU A 128 -1.08 -11.37 0.07
CA LEU A 128 -0.21 -12.52 -0.12
C LEU A 128 -0.34 -13.48 1.07
N ASP A 129 -0.63 -14.73 0.75
CA ASP A 129 -0.47 -15.88 1.64
C ASP A 129 0.90 -16.49 1.32
N ARG A 130 1.81 -16.47 2.28
CA ARG A 130 3.20 -16.85 2.04
C ARG A 130 3.42 -18.33 2.33
N ASP A 131 2.67 -18.92 3.25
CA ASP A 131 2.84 -20.30 3.69
C ASP A 131 1.78 -21.27 3.15
N ASP A 132 0.90 -20.79 2.27
CA ASP A 132 -0.13 -21.55 1.56
C ASP A 132 -1.14 -22.20 2.52
N ASP A 133 -1.46 -21.50 3.63
CA ASP A 133 -2.40 -21.98 4.64
C ASP A 133 -3.85 -21.50 4.43
N GLY A 134 -4.07 -20.74 3.36
CA GLY A 134 -5.34 -20.15 2.97
C GLY A 134 -5.64 -18.82 3.66
N ASN A 135 -4.71 -18.27 4.44
CA ASN A 135 -4.83 -16.98 5.10
C ASN A 135 -3.68 -16.07 4.70
N ILE A 136 -3.98 -14.79 4.50
CA ILE A 136 -2.96 -13.84 4.08
C ILE A 136 -2.06 -13.44 5.25
N ASP A 137 -0.78 -13.24 4.92
CA ASP A 137 0.28 -12.82 5.84
C ASP A 137 0.75 -11.41 5.57
N HIS A 138 0.71 -10.99 4.30
CA HIS A 138 1.27 -9.72 3.87
C HIS A 138 0.31 -8.96 2.97
N LEU A 139 0.37 -7.63 3.08
CA LEU A 139 -0.26 -6.72 2.13
C LEU A 139 0.77 -5.81 1.49
N TYR A 140 0.55 -5.42 0.24
CA TYR A 140 1.22 -4.30 -0.41
C TYR A 140 0.22 -3.29 -0.94
N TYR A 141 0.53 -2.01 -0.75
CA TYR A 141 -0.20 -0.92 -1.34
C TYR A 141 0.71 0.26 -1.63
N ALA A 142 0.24 1.17 -2.46
CA ALA A 142 0.98 2.35 -2.87
C ALA A 142 0.09 3.59 -2.78
N ASP A 143 0.70 4.76 -2.57
CA ASP A 143 -0.02 6.03 -2.43
C ASP A 143 0.33 7.02 -3.55
N LEU A 144 -0.46 8.10 -3.60
CA LEU A 144 -0.24 9.21 -4.54
C LEU A 144 0.95 10.11 -4.17
N GLY A 145 1.64 9.83 -3.05
CA GLY A 145 2.89 10.48 -2.67
C GLY A 145 4.14 9.78 -3.21
N GLY A 146 3.98 8.62 -3.84
CA GLY A 146 5.08 7.82 -4.36
C GLY A 146 5.68 6.90 -3.31
N SER A 147 4.91 6.55 -2.28
CA SER A 147 5.31 5.55 -1.30
C SER A 147 4.69 4.20 -1.61
N VAL A 148 5.46 3.14 -1.37
CA VAL A 148 4.97 1.75 -1.38
C VAL A 148 5.16 1.19 0.02
N TYR A 149 4.14 0.51 0.51
CA TYR A 149 4.10 -0.04 1.86
C TYR A 149 3.91 -1.54 1.81
N ARG A 150 4.59 -2.23 2.73
CA ARG A 150 4.31 -3.61 3.10
C ARG A 150 3.67 -3.64 4.48
N VAL A 151 2.62 -4.42 4.64
CA VAL A 151 2.01 -4.73 5.94
C VAL A 151 2.35 -6.17 6.27
N ASP A 152 2.80 -6.42 7.49
CA ASP A 152 3.00 -7.76 8.02
C ASP A 152 1.88 -8.05 9.03
N LEU A 153 1.06 -9.06 8.75
CA LEU A 153 -0.06 -9.47 9.59
C LEU A 153 0.43 -10.48 10.63
N ASN A 154 -0.07 -10.33 11.86
CA ASN A 154 0.21 -11.23 12.97
C ASN A 154 -0.87 -12.31 12.99
N ALA A 155 -0.63 -13.40 12.26
CA ALA A 155 -1.56 -14.52 12.18
C ALA A 155 -1.99 -14.99 13.58
N GLY A 156 -3.29 -15.05 13.81
CA GLY A 156 -3.86 -15.49 15.09
C GLY A 156 -3.82 -14.43 16.20
N ALA A 157 -3.57 -13.16 15.88
CA ALA A 157 -3.80 -12.06 16.82
C ALA A 157 -5.30 -11.69 16.92
N ALA A 158 -5.64 -10.92 17.96
CA ALA A 158 -6.93 -10.25 18.07
C ALA A 158 -6.90 -8.91 17.32
N ASN A 159 -8.07 -8.39 16.92
CA ASN A 159 -8.29 -7.20 16.08
C ASN A 159 -7.17 -6.13 16.12
N ALA A 160 -7.02 -5.39 17.23
CA ALA A 160 -6.06 -4.28 17.32
C ALA A 160 -4.58 -4.70 17.17
N ASN A 161 -4.27 -6.00 17.30
CA ASN A 161 -2.92 -6.57 17.18
C ASN A 161 -2.73 -7.34 15.87
N LEU A 162 -3.73 -7.32 14.96
CA LEU A 162 -3.66 -8.01 13.67
C LEU A 162 -2.52 -7.46 12.81
N VAL A 163 -2.34 -6.14 12.76
CA VAL A 163 -1.22 -5.54 12.03
C VAL A 163 0.00 -5.56 12.96
N LYS A 164 0.99 -6.39 12.64
CA LYS A 164 2.23 -6.45 13.40
C LYS A 164 3.07 -5.20 13.18
N ARG A 165 3.20 -4.82 11.90
CA ARG A 165 3.91 -3.62 11.47
C ARG A 165 3.55 -3.23 10.05
N VAL A 166 3.84 -1.98 9.75
CA VAL A 166 3.81 -1.43 8.40
C VAL A 166 5.19 -0.86 8.09
N VAL A 167 5.73 -1.22 6.94
CA VAL A 167 7.06 -0.81 6.47
C VAL A 167 6.87 -0.05 5.18
N ARG A 168 7.32 1.21 5.12
CA ARG A 168 7.47 1.88 3.83
C ARG A 168 8.68 1.29 3.14
N VAL A 169 8.45 0.52 2.08
CA VAL A 169 9.51 -0.21 1.37
C VAL A 169 10.14 0.65 0.27
N LEU A 170 9.38 1.62 -0.27
CA LEU A 170 9.84 2.63 -1.22
C LEU A 170 9.28 4.01 -0.86
N LYS A 171 10.11 5.04 -0.97
CA LYS A 171 9.79 6.46 -0.98
C LYS A 171 10.37 7.03 -2.29
N ALA A 172 9.60 6.95 -3.37
CA ALA A 172 10.03 7.36 -4.70
C ALA A 172 10.16 8.89 -4.83
N SER A 173 9.30 9.63 -4.13
CA SER A 173 9.32 11.11 -4.16
C SER A 173 10.08 11.68 -2.98
N SER A 174 10.89 12.71 -3.20
CA SER A 174 11.47 13.50 -2.10
C SER A 174 10.43 14.43 -1.46
N ASP A 175 10.69 14.90 -0.24
CA ASP A 175 9.73 15.77 0.48
C ASP A 175 9.62 17.16 -0.15
N ASP A 176 10.64 17.58 -0.92
CA ASP A 176 10.71 18.85 -1.65
C ASP A 176 10.27 18.73 -3.13
N GLN A 177 9.95 17.52 -3.59
CA GLN A 177 9.50 17.30 -4.96
C GLN A 177 8.21 18.07 -5.24
N THR A 178 8.20 18.88 -6.30
CA THR A 178 7.05 19.76 -6.62
C THR A 178 5.78 18.96 -6.86
N VAL A 179 5.88 17.86 -7.61
CA VAL A 179 4.79 16.92 -7.82
C VAL A 179 5.31 15.49 -7.61
N PRO A 180 4.79 14.73 -6.64
CA PRO A 180 5.25 13.37 -6.38
C PRO A 180 4.96 12.43 -7.57
N TYR A 181 5.70 11.33 -7.61
CA TYR A 181 5.30 10.16 -8.40
C TYR A 181 3.99 9.63 -7.82
N ARG A 182 2.95 9.56 -8.64
CA ARG A 182 1.62 9.12 -8.21
C ARG A 182 1.42 7.66 -8.61
N PHE A 183 1.03 6.80 -7.67
CA PHE A 183 0.72 5.40 -7.94
C PHE A 183 -0.79 5.17 -7.86
N TYR A 184 -1.44 5.03 -9.02
CA TYR A 184 -2.90 4.81 -9.11
C TYR A 184 -3.32 3.35 -9.11
N GLU A 185 -2.38 2.45 -9.41
CA GLU A 185 -2.68 1.04 -9.64
C GLU A 185 -2.17 0.16 -8.49
N ARG A 186 -2.80 -1.02 -8.36
CA ARG A 186 -2.43 -2.06 -7.39
C ARG A 186 -0.97 -2.50 -7.61
N PRO A 187 -0.11 -2.55 -6.57
CA PRO A 187 1.26 -3.07 -6.72
C PRO A 187 1.26 -4.53 -7.17
N ILE A 188 2.01 -4.87 -8.21
CA ILE A 188 2.12 -6.26 -8.68
C ILE A 188 3.29 -6.93 -7.96
N VAL A 189 3.04 -8.06 -7.31
CA VAL A 189 4.07 -8.78 -6.54
C VAL A 189 4.26 -10.17 -7.10
N SER A 190 5.53 -10.56 -7.30
CA SER A 190 5.92 -11.90 -7.75
C SER A 190 7.20 -12.33 -7.03
N PHE A 191 7.42 -13.63 -6.86
CA PHE A 191 8.59 -14.14 -6.13
C PHE A 191 9.63 -14.73 -7.08
N TYR A 192 10.90 -14.48 -6.77
CA TYR A 192 12.04 -15.00 -7.52
C TYR A 192 13.14 -15.47 -6.58
N THR A 193 14.01 -16.33 -7.10
CA THR A 193 15.24 -16.75 -6.43
C THR A 193 16.43 -16.05 -7.07
N SER A 194 17.26 -15.42 -6.24
CA SER A 194 18.50 -14.79 -6.69
C SER A 194 19.53 -15.85 -7.11
N PRO A 195 20.59 -15.47 -7.85
CA PRO A 195 21.73 -16.37 -8.11
C PRO A 195 22.42 -16.90 -6.84
N TYR A 196 22.18 -16.26 -5.68
CA TYR A 196 22.70 -16.66 -4.37
C TYR A 196 21.70 -17.50 -3.56
N GLN A 197 20.64 -18.02 -4.20
CA GLN A 197 19.59 -18.84 -3.58
C GLN A 197 18.73 -18.10 -2.53
N GLU A 198 18.74 -16.77 -2.54
CA GLU A 198 17.86 -15.96 -1.70
C GLU A 198 16.54 -15.73 -2.43
N ILE A 199 15.43 -16.05 -1.78
CA ILE A 199 14.10 -15.71 -2.31
C ILE A 199 13.81 -14.23 -2.00
N PHE A 200 13.16 -13.53 -2.93
CA PHE A 200 12.70 -12.17 -2.73
C PHE A 200 11.39 -11.93 -3.49
N ALA A 201 10.61 -10.96 -3.03
CA ALA A 201 9.49 -10.43 -3.79
C ALA A 201 9.95 -9.30 -4.70
N SER A 202 9.62 -9.39 -5.98
CA SER A 202 9.66 -8.29 -6.93
C SER A 202 8.33 -7.56 -6.90
N VAL A 203 8.34 -6.35 -6.35
CA VAL A 203 7.19 -5.45 -6.20
C VAL A 203 7.25 -4.38 -7.28
N THR A 204 6.30 -4.41 -8.20
CA THR A 204 6.25 -3.51 -9.35
C THR A 204 5.13 -2.49 -9.18
N VAL A 205 5.47 -1.21 -9.37
CA VAL A 205 4.50 -0.10 -9.40
C VAL A 205 4.83 0.82 -10.57
N ALA A 206 3.80 1.36 -11.21
CA ALA A 206 3.93 2.30 -12.31
C ALA A 206 3.48 3.69 -11.84
N SER A 207 4.33 4.70 -12.00
CA SER A 207 3.89 6.08 -11.79
C SER A 207 3.10 6.59 -12.99
N GLY A 208 2.14 7.45 -12.70
CA GLY A 208 1.24 8.04 -13.68
C GLY A 208 0.38 9.08 -13.01
N ASP A 209 -0.08 10.09 -13.75
CA ASP A 209 -0.99 11.10 -13.22
C ASP A 209 -2.33 11.04 -13.95
N ARG A 210 -3.26 10.26 -13.42
CA ARG A 210 -4.57 10.08 -14.06
C ARG A 210 -5.43 11.35 -13.98
N SER A 211 -5.29 12.17 -12.92
CA SER A 211 -6.06 13.40 -12.80
C SER A 211 -5.52 14.50 -13.73
N THR A 212 -4.21 14.54 -13.95
CA THR A 212 -3.58 15.56 -14.80
C THR A 212 -2.53 14.97 -15.75
N PRO A 213 -2.95 14.15 -16.75
CA PRO A 213 -2.02 13.35 -17.57
C PRO A 213 -1.11 14.17 -18.49
N LEU A 214 -1.50 15.41 -18.81
CA LEU A 214 -0.73 16.34 -19.65
C LEU A 214 0.05 17.39 -18.84
N SER A 215 0.12 17.22 -17.51
CA SER A 215 0.83 18.18 -16.65
C SER A 215 2.32 18.24 -16.98
N MET A 216 2.82 19.44 -17.31
CA MET A 216 4.24 19.73 -17.51
C MET A 216 4.96 20.15 -16.23
N LEU A 217 4.31 20.01 -15.06
CA LEU A 217 4.92 20.35 -13.77
C LEU A 217 5.89 19.26 -13.27
N ARG A 218 5.88 18.08 -13.89
CA ARG A 218 6.94 17.07 -13.74
C ARG A 218 8.01 17.27 -14.80
N ASP A 219 9.17 16.66 -14.58
CA ASP A 219 10.23 16.55 -15.59
C ASP A 219 9.64 16.13 -16.95
N THR A 220 9.76 17.00 -17.95
CA THR A 220 9.22 16.79 -19.29
C THR A 220 9.94 15.69 -20.05
N ASP A 221 11.20 15.41 -19.67
CA ASP A 221 11.94 14.30 -20.25
C ASP A 221 11.48 12.98 -19.60
N ASN A 222 11.08 12.99 -18.32
CA ASN A 222 10.71 11.81 -17.52
C ASN A 222 9.59 12.00 -16.52
N PRO A 223 8.35 12.08 -16.98
CA PRO A 223 7.24 12.28 -16.07
C PRO A 223 6.91 11.02 -15.27
N ASN A 224 7.17 9.83 -15.84
CA ASN A 224 6.71 8.54 -15.31
C ASN A 224 7.77 7.45 -15.43
N TYR A 225 7.66 6.43 -14.57
CA TYR A 225 8.57 5.30 -14.49
C TYR A 225 7.82 4.03 -14.09
N LEU A 226 8.36 2.89 -14.52
CA LEU A 226 8.05 1.60 -13.94
C LEU A 226 9.09 1.26 -12.88
N PHE A 227 8.70 1.28 -11.61
CA PHE A 227 9.56 0.89 -10.50
C PHE A 227 9.44 -0.59 -10.22
N ASN A 228 10.58 -1.24 -9.96
CA ASN A 228 10.65 -2.63 -9.55
C ASN A 228 11.55 -2.76 -8.31
N LEU A 229 10.91 -2.99 -7.17
CA LEU A 229 11.56 -3.14 -5.88
C LEU A 229 11.79 -4.62 -5.56
N PHE A 230 12.99 -4.96 -5.12
CA PHE A 230 13.28 -6.27 -4.55
C PHE A 230 13.16 -6.20 -3.03
N ASP A 231 12.12 -6.83 -2.50
CA ASP A 231 11.90 -7.03 -1.07
C ASP A 231 12.40 -8.41 -0.67
N TYR A 232 13.57 -8.45 -0.03
CA TYR A 232 14.18 -9.69 0.46
C TYR A 232 13.68 -10.06 1.86
N ASP A 233 13.14 -9.11 2.62
CA ASP A 233 12.72 -9.35 4.00
C ASP A 233 11.49 -10.24 4.06
N ILE A 234 10.54 -10.07 3.12
CA ILE A 234 9.29 -10.86 3.06
C ILE A 234 9.54 -12.37 2.98
N ALA A 235 10.63 -12.79 2.35
CA ALA A 235 10.96 -14.19 2.17
C ALA A 235 11.74 -14.79 3.36
N GLN A 236 12.09 -14.00 4.37
CA GLN A 236 12.80 -14.50 5.55
C GLN A 236 11.84 -15.25 6.47
N SER A 237 12.18 -16.48 6.87
CA SER A 237 11.37 -17.29 7.82
C SER A 237 11.17 -16.59 9.17
N SER A 238 12.16 -15.80 9.58
CA SER A 238 12.22 -15.03 10.82
C SER A 238 11.60 -13.63 10.72
N ILE A 239 10.94 -13.28 9.60
CA ILE A 239 10.36 -11.94 9.38
C ILE A 239 9.47 -11.50 10.57
N PHE A 240 8.73 -12.41 11.17
CA PHE A 240 7.84 -12.13 12.31
C PHE A 240 8.56 -12.09 13.67
N SER A 241 9.85 -12.43 13.74
CA SER A 241 10.63 -12.39 14.97
C SER A 241 11.58 -11.19 15.05
N TYR A 242 11.90 -10.56 13.92
CA TYR A 242 12.82 -9.43 13.89
C TYR A 242 12.18 -8.08 14.21
N THR A 243 12.98 -7.23 14.86
CA THR A 243 12.74 -5.81 15.06
C THR A 243 12.96 -5.02 13.76
N ASN A 244 12.35 -3.84 13.65
CA ASN A 244 12.34 -3.05 12.42
C ASN A 244 13.73 -2.57 11.96
N ASP A 245 14.76 -2.59 12.80
CA ASP A 245 16.15 -2.27 12.48
C ASP A 245 16.86 -3.35 11.66
N LYS A 246 16.31 -4.58 11.62
CA LYS A 246 16.88 -5.68 10.81
C LYS A 246 16.38 -5.72 9.38
N LEU A 247 15.34 -4.94 9.07
CA LEU A 247 14.75 -4.88 7.74
C LEU A 247 15.71 -4.17 6.78
N ILE A 248 16.01 -4.80 5.64
CA ILE A 248 16.87 -4.22 4.61
C ILE A 248 16.09 -3.53 3.50
N SER A 249 14.84 -3.91 3.28
CA SER A 249 13.92 -3.35 2.30
C SER A 249 13.00 -2.31 2.94
N LYS A 250 13.61 -1.30 3.57
CA LYS A 250 12.93 -0.20 4.26
C LYS A 250 13.44 1.15 3.77
N ASP A 251 12.50 2.08 3.57
CA ASP A 251 12.70 3.47 3.18
C ASP A 251 13.66 3.64 1.99
N LYS A 252 13.60 2.72 1.01
CA LYS A 252 14.39 2.86 -0.22
C LYS A 252 13.95 4.10 -0.97
N THR A 253 14.91 4.80 -1.55
CA THR A 253 14.68 5.99 -2.38
C THR A 253 15.10 5.69 -3.81
N VAL A 254 14.82 6.60 -4.74
CA VAL A 254 15.29 6.48 -6.14
C VAL A 254 16.82 6.35 -6.25
N ASN A 255 17.58 6.83 -5.26
CA ASN A 255 19.04 6.71 -5.21
C ASN A 255 19.51 5.28 -4.87
N ASP A 256 18.65 4.48 -4.25
CA ASP A 256 18.89 3.06 -3.99
C ASP A 256 18.55 2.18 -5.20
N LEU A 257 17.94 2.76 -6.23
CA LEU A 257 17.54 2.07 -7.43
C LEU A 257 18.54 2.28 -8.57
N VAL A 258 18.51 1.36 -9.53
CA VAL A 258 19.25 1.43 -10.79
C VAL A 258 18.31 1.84 -11.91
N SER A 259 18.66 2.89 -12.63
CA SER A 259 17.97 3.29 -13.86
C SER A 259 18.29 2.31 -14.99
N LEU A 260 17.27 1.73 -15.60
CA LEU A 260 17.38 0.84 -16.74
C LEU A 260 16.84 1.54 -17.99
N PRO A 261 17.70 2.13 -18.84
CA PRO A 261 17.24 2.70 -20.10
C PRO A 261 16.81 1.58 -21.05
N PHE A 262 15.74 1.82 -21.81
CA PHE A 262 15.15 0.86 -22.76
C PHE A 262 16.14 0.30 -23.81
N LYS A 263 17.33 0.92 -23.97
CA LYS A 263 18.30 0.60 -25.04
C LYS A 263 19.67 0.05 -24.58
N GLN A 264 19.92 -0.25 -23.29
CA GLN A 264 21.25 -0.74 -22.85
C GLN A 264 21.20 -1.97 -21.92
N ASN A 265 21.03 -3.15 -22.52
CA ASN A 265 20.87 -4.43 -21.81
C ASN A 265 22.20 -5.08 -21.34
N ASN A 266 23.37 -4.60 -21.80
CA ASN A 266 24.65 -5.30 -21.60
C ASN A 266 25.35 -5.03 -20.26
N THR A 267 24.92 -4.02 -19.50
CA THR A 267 25.57 -3.62 -18.22
C THR A 267 25.04 -4.40 -17.01
N LEU A 268 24.09 -5.31 -17.22
CA LEU A 268 23.30 -5.98 -16.16
C LEU A 268 24.07 -7.00 -15.31
N LYS A 269 25.20 -7.56 -15.77
CA LYS A 269 25.85 -8.69 -15.09
C LYS A 269 26.45 -8.35 -13.71
N ASN A 270 26.73 -7.07 -13.44
CA ASN A 270 27.47 -6.66 -12.23
C ASN A 270 26.63 -5.87 -11.20
N LEU A 271 25.37 -5.56 -11.49
CA LEU A 271 24.54 -4.65 -10.67
C LEU A 271 23.54 -5.34 -9.73
N THR A 272 23.38 -6.66 -9.84
CA THR A 272 22.34 -7.43 -9.14
C THR A 272 22.65 -7.78 -7.68
N ASN A 273 23.69 -7.21 -7.06
CA ASN A 273 24.11 -7.60 -5.71
C ASN A 273 23.41 -6.84 -4.58
N ARG A 274 22.12 -6.47 -4.75
CA ARG A 274 21.14 -5.92 -3.76
C ARG A 274 20.44 -4.61 -4.15
N LYS A 275 20.73 -4.02 -5.32
CA LYS A 275 19.98 -2.83 -5.76
C LYS A 275 18.72 -3.22 -6.54
N ALA A 276 17.64 -2.52 -6.25
CA ALA A 276 16.39 -2.58 -7.02
C ALA A 276 16.51 -1.76 -8.31
N SER A 277 15.52 -1.84 -9.22
CA SER A 277 15.62 -1.20 -10.54
C SER A 277 14.35 -0.46 -10.94
N TYR A 278 14.46 0.52 -11.83
CA TYR A 278 13.31 1.15 -12.46
C TYR A 278 13.59 1.42 -13.94
N ARG A 279 12.53 1.48 -14.74
CA ARG A 279 12.60 1.69 -16.19
C ARG A 279 11.93 3.00 -16.58
N ARG A 280 12.57 3.68 -17.54
CA ARG A 280 12.13 4.89 -18.23
C ARG A 280 11.30 4.52 -19.44
#